data_AF-A0A7L2IMN8-F1
#
_entry.id   AF-A0A7L2IMN8-F1
#
_cell.length_a   1.000
_cell.length_b   1.000
_cell.length_c   1.000
_cell.angle_alpha   90.00
_cell.angle_beta   90.00
_cell.angle_gamma   90.00
#
_symmetry.space_group_name_H-M   'P 1'
#
loop_
_entity.id
_entity.type
_entity.pdbx_description
1 polymer ?
#
loop_
_entity_poly.entity_id
_entity_poly.type
_entity_poly.pdbx_seq_one_letter_code
_entity_poly.pdbx_strand_id
1 'polypeptide(L)'
;QFIVECHGNTLLPQFLGMYRLTVDGVEVYMIVTRNVFSHRLSVYRKYDLKGSTVAREASDKEKAKELPTFKDNDFINDGQKIHIDENDKKMFLEKLKKDVEFLAQLKLMDYSLLVGIHDVERAEQEEVECEENDGEEEGESDGTHPIGTPPDSPGNTLNSSLPLAPGEFDPAIDVYGIKSHESAPRKEVYFMAIIDILTHYDAKKKAAHAAKTVKHGAGAEISTVNPEQYSKRFLDFIANILT
;
A
#
# COMPACT_ATOMS: atom_id res chain seq x y z
N GLN A 1 13.57 -7.81 -17.97
CA GLN A 1 14.85 -8.33 -17.46
C GLN A 1 14.90 -8.24 -15.92
N PHE A 2 14.69 -7.06 -15.32
CA PHE A 2 14.67 -6.88 -13.86
C PHE A 2 13.83 -7.90 -13.06
N ILE A 3 12.56 -8.11 -13.42
CA ILE A 3 11.67 -9.07 -12.74
C ILE A 3 12.21 -10.51 -12.76
N VAL A 4 12.91 -10.90 -13.83
CA VAL A 4 13.52 -12.22 -13.96
C VAL A 4 14.73 -12.33 -13.03
N GLU A 5 15.58 -11.30 -12.98
CA GLU A 5 16.78 -11.26 -12.15
C GLU A 5 16.45 -11.28 -10.65
N CYS A 6 15.39 -10.58 -10.23
CA CYS A 6 14.91 -10.61 -8.85
C CYS A 6 13.97 -11.79 -8.53
N HIS A 7 13.69 -12.68 -9.50
CA HIS A 7 12.77 -13.81 -9.33
C HIS A 7 11.39 -13.40 -8.81
N GLY A 8 10.89 -12.22 -9.22
CA GLY A 8 9.64 -11.65 -8.74
C GLY A 8 9.67 -11.08 -7.31
N ASN A 9 10.81 -11.15 -6.61
CA ASN A 9 10.96 -10.59 -5.27
C ASN A 9 11.27 -9.09 -5.34
N THR A 10 10.22 -8.28 -5.47
CA THR A 10 10.27 -6.82 -5.65
C THR A 10 9.07 -6.14 -4.98
N LEU A 11 9.24 -4.89 -4.58
CA LEU A 11 8.19 -4.00 -4.09
C LEU A 11 7.52 -3.21 -5.23
N LEU A 12 7.99 -3.34 -6.47
CA LEU A 12 7.39 -2.67 -7.62
C LEU A 12 6.00 -3.23 -7.95
N PRO A 13 5.15 -2.45 -8.65
CA PRO A 13 3.86 -2.94 -9.13
C PRO A 13 4.05 -4.15 -10.06
N GLN A 14 3.34 -5.24 -9.76
CA GLN A 14 3.28 -6.40 -10.65
C GLN A 14 2.24 -6.14 -11.74
N PHE A 15 2.69 -5.60 -12.88
CA PHE A 15 1.83 -5.39 -14.05
C PHE A 15 1.39 -6.74 -14.65
N LEU A 16 0.09 -7.00 -14.62
CA LEU A 16 -0.54 -8.24 -15.11
C LEU A 16 -1.08 -8.08 -16.53
N GLY A 17 -1.50 -6.86 -16.90
CA GLY A 17 -2.02 -6.57 -18.21
C GLY A 17 -2.11 -5.07 -18.48
N MET A 18 -2.05 -4.70 -19.74
CA MET A 18 -2.30 -3.33 -20.21
C MET A 18 -3.30 -3.40 -21.36
N TYR A 19 -4.36 -2.60 -21.26
CA TYR A 19 -5.51 -2.64 -22.15
C TYR A 19 -5.83 -1.24 -22.67
N ARG A 20 -6.42 -1.19 -23.86
CA ARG A 20 -7.07 -0.01 -24.41
C ARG A 20 -8.52 -0.38 -24.72
N LEU A 21 -9.45 0.35 -24.13
CA LEU A 21 -10.89 0.20 -24.37
C LEU A 21 -11.37 1.43 -25.16
N THR A 22 -12.28 1.20 -26.09
CA THR A 22 -12.93 2.26 -26.86
C THR A 22 -14.44 2.08 -26.75
N VAL A 23 -15.13 3.02 -26.10
CA VAL A 23 -16.59 3.00 -25.90
C VAL A 23 -17.13 4.37 -26.33
N ASP A 24 -18.12 4.38 -27.22
CA ASP A 24 -18.73 5.61 -27.76
C ASP A 24 -17.72 6.63 -28.29
N GLY A 25 -16.62 6.15 -28.87
CA GLY A 25 -15.52 6.98 -29.40
C GLY A 25 -14.56 7.52 -28.34
N VAL A 26 -14.76 7.21 -27.05
CA VAL A 26 -13.86 7.57 -25.96
C VAL A 26 -12.85 6.43 -25.76
N GLU A 27 -11.56 6.76 -25.85
CA GLU A 27 -10.47 5.83 -25.52
C GLU A 27 -10.07 5.91 -24.05
N VAL A 28 -10.00 4.75 -23.39
CA VAL A 28 -9.53 4.59 -22.00
C VAL A 28 -8.39 3.58 -21.98
N TYR A 29 -7.30 3.92 -21.31
CA TYR A 29 -6.15 3.04 -21.11
C TYR A 29 -6.19 2.51 -19.68
N MET A 30 -6.04 1.19 -19.52
CA MET A 30 -6.09 0.53 -18.23
C MET A 30 -4.84 -0.32 -18.03
N ILE A 31 -4.33 -0.31 -16.81
CA ILE A 31 -3.27 -1.20 -16.37
C ILE A 31 -3.82 -1.99 -15.19
N VAL A 32 -3.66 -3.31 -15.24
CA VAL A 32 -4.05 -4.21 -14.16
C VAL A 32 -2.79 -4.62 -13.40
N THR A 33 -2.80 -4.43 -12.09
CA THR A 33 -1.71 -4.84 -11.21
C THR A 33 -2.21 -5.80 -10.13
N ARG A 34 -1.30 -6.56 -9.51
CA ARG A 34 -1.60 -7.20 -8.23
C ARG A 34 -1.99 -6.13 -7.20
N ASN A 35 -2.97 -6.43 -6.35
CA ASN A 35 -3.32 -5.56 -5.23
C ASN A 35 -2.17 -5.53 -4.21
N VAL A 36 -1.87 -4.36 -3.66
CA VAL A 36 -0.86 -4.20 -2.61
C VAL A 36 -1.40 -4.72 -1.28
N PHE A 37 -2.68 -4.48 -1.01
CA PHE A 37 -3.33 -4.87 0.23
C PHE A 37 -3.89 -6.29 0.13
N SER A 38 -4.03 -6.93 1.30
CA SER A 38 -4.68 -8.24 1.38
C SER A 38 -6.12 -8.16 0.89
N HIS A 39 -6.56 -9.27 0.32
CA HIS A 39 -7.96 -9.52 -0.04
C HIS A 39 -8.80 -9.96 1.17
N ARG A 40 -8.17 -10.31 2.30
CA ARG A 40 -8.82 -10.80 3.52
C ARG A 40 -8.63 -9.87 4.72
N LEU A 41 -7.42 -9.34 4.91
CA LEU A 41 -7.11 -8.52 6.07
C LEU A 41 -7.47 -7.04 5.78
N SER A 42 -8.47 -6.53 6.49
CA SER A 42 -8.98 -5.17 6.32
C SER A 42 -7.94 -4.13 6.74
N VAL A 43 -7.68 -3.16 5.85
CA VAL A 43 -6.75 -2.07 6.15
C VAL A 43 -7.52 -0.93 6.83
N TYR A 44 -7.18 -0.63 8.09
CA TYR A 44 -7.82 0.45 8.85
C TYR A 44 -7.14 1.81 8.64
N ARG A 45 -5.90 1.82 8.13
CA ARG A 45 -5.10 3.04 7.94
C ARG A 45 -4.20 2.94 6.72
N LYS A 46 -4.15 4.00 5.91
CA LYS A 46 -3.36 4.06 4.67
C LYS A 46 -2.47 5.29 4.60
N TYR A 47 -1.28 5.11 4.07
CA TYR A 47 -0.33 6.20 3.80
C TYR A 47 0.25 6.12 2.39
N ASP A 48 0.38 7.26 1.74
CA ASP A 48 1.20 7.48 0.56
C ASP A 48 2.44 8.26 1.00
N LEU A 49 3.63 7.67 0.92
CA LEU A 49 4.87 8.24 1.48
C LEU A 49 5.90 8.49 0.36
N LYS A 50 6.52 9.68 0.33
CA LYS A 50 7.52 10.08 -0.71
C LYS A 50 8.85 10.53 -0.12
N GLY A 51 8.96 10.59 1.20
CA GLY A 51 10.08 11.17 1.93
C GLY A 51 10.24 12.67 1.71
N SER A 52 9.18 13.39 1.34
CA SER A 52 9.22 14.84 1.19
C SER A 52 8.23 15.49 2.14
N THR A 53 8.48 16.73 2.54
CA THR A 53 7.66 17.44 3.54
C THR A 53 6.78 18.55 2.93
N VAL A 54 7.10 19.01 1.72
CA VAL A 54 6.37 20.11 1.05
C VAL A 54 5.05 19.62 0.46
N ALA A 55 3.92 20.13 0.99
CA ALA A 55 2.56 19.77 0.56
C ALA A 55 2.24 18.27 0.70
N ARG A 56 2.80 17.63 1.73
CA ARG A 56 2.67 16.21 2.01
C ARG A 56 1.80 15.95 3.23
N GLU A 57 0.63 16.58 3.23
CA GLU A 57 -0.46 16.33 4.17
C GLU A 57 -1.74 15.98 3.38
N ALA A 58 -2.61 15.15 3.97
CA ALA A 58 -3.94 14.87 3.45
C ALA A 58 -4.82 16.14 3.53
N SER A 59 -5.59 16.40 2.48
CA SER A 59 -6.57 17.49 2.49
C SER A 59 -7.76 17.16 3.39
N ASP A 60 -8.48 18.16 3.89
CA ASP A 60 -9.69 17.95 4.70
C ASP A 60 -10.72 17.05 4.00
N LYS A 61 -10.89 17.21 2.67
CA LYS A 61 -11.75 16.34 1.86
C LYS A 61 -11.31 14.87 1.87
N GLU A 62 -10.01 14.62 1.94
CA GLU A 62 -9.46 13.26 2.02
C GLU A 62 -9.68 12.70 3.41
N LYS A 63 -9.40 13.49 4.45
CA LYS A 63 -9.58 13.14 5.87
C LYS A 63 -11.04 12.85 6.24
N ALA A 64 -12.00 13.36 5.46
CA ALA A 64 -13.44 13.12 5.66
C ALA A 64 -13.94 11.78 5.09
N LYS A 65 -13.12 11.01 4.36
CA LYS A 65 -13.50 9.67 3.88
C LYS A 65 -13.44 8.65 5.03
N GLU A 66 -14.17 7.55 4.88
CA GLU A 66 -14.11 6.43 5.84
C GLU A 66 -12.70 5.87 5.99
N LEU A 67 -11.99 5.71 4.87
CA LEU A 67 -10.61 5.24 4.85
C LEU A 67 -9.70 6.23 4.08
N PRO A 68 -9.24 7.31 4.74
CA PRO A 68 -8.42 8.34 4.14
C PRO A 68 -7.03 7.81 3.75
N THR A 69 -6.42 8.40 2.73
CA THR A 69 -4.99 8.21 2.42
C THR A 69 -4.17 9.37 2.96
N PHE A 70 -3.49 9.11 4.08
CA PHE A 70 -2.59 10.06 4.74
C PHE A 70 -1.25 10.18 4.00
N LYS A 71 -0.46 11.21 4.32
CA LYS A 71 0.85 11.46 3.71
C LYS A 71 1.96 11.59 4.75
N ASP A 72 3.15 11.98 4.32
CA ASP A 72 4.36 12.04 5.13
C ASP A 72 4.20 12.87 6.40
N ASN A 73 3.60 14.07 6.30
CA ASN A 73 3.43 14.95 7.46
C ASN A 73 2.39 14.40 8.43
N ASP A 74 1.31 13.79 7.94
CA ASP A 74 0.32 13.13 8.79
C ASP A 74 0.98 11.95 9.54
N PHE A 75 1.79 11.15 8.84
CA PHE A 75 2.53 10.02 9.43
C PHE A 75 3.46 10.47 10.56
N ILE A 76 4.21 11.57 10.34
CA ILE A 76 5.12 12.13 11.35
C ILE A 76 4.33 12.71 12.53
N ASN A 77 3.30 13.50 12.26
CA ASN A 77 2.53 14.22 13.29
C ASN A 77 1.74 13.25 14.18
N ASP A 78 1.23 12.16 13.62
CA ASP A 78 0.55 11.10 14.38
C ASP A 78 1.54 10.26 15.21
N GLY A 79 2.86 10.45 15.03
CA GLY A 79 3.87 9.64 15.68
C GLY A 79 3.84 8.17 15.23
N GLN A 80 3.26 7.88 14.06
CA GLN A 80 3.13 6.53 13.54
C GLN A 80 4.52 5.89 13.34
N LYS A 81 4.61 4.61 13.65
CA LYS A 81 5.77 3.76 13.41
C LYS A 81 5.36 2.45 12.76
N ILE A 82 6.31 1.79 12.10
CA ILE A 82 6.15 0.48 11.50
C ILE A 82 7.04 -0.48 12.28
N HIS A 83 6.43 -1.32 13.10
CA HIS A 83 7.11 -2.16 14.08
C HIS A 83 7.41 -3.54 13.49
N ILE A 84 8.56 -3.74 12.85
CA ILE A 84 8.91 -5.02 12.21
C ILE A 84 10.23 -5.54 12.76
N ASP A 85 10.47 -6.85 12.68
CA ASP A 85 11.72 -7.41 13.20
C ASP A 85 12.94 -6.95 12.38
N GLU A 86 14.12 -7.03 12.99
CA GLU A 86 15.36 -6.54 12.37
C GLU A 86 15.72 -7.30 11.08
N ASN A 87 15.36 -8.59 10.98
CA ASN A 87 15.61 -9.38 9.78
C ASN A 87 14.68 -8.96 8.64
N ASP A 88 13.38 -8.82 8.91
CA ASP A 88 12.38 -8.34 7.94
C ASP A 88 12.66 -6.90 7.51
N LYS A 89 13.07 -6.03 8.45
CA LYS A 89 13.54 -4.67 8.16
C LYS A 89 14.72 -4.67 7.20
N LYS A 90 15.74 -5.47 7.48
CA LYS A 90 16.91 -5.58 6.61
C LYS A 90 16.52 -6.09 5.23
N MET A 91 15.73 -7.17 5.15
CA MET A 91 15.27 -7.74 3.89
C MET A 91 14.41 -6.75 3.09
N PHE A 92 13.53 -6.01 3.76
CA PHE A 92 12.69 -4.98 3.14
C PHE A 92 13.53 -3.84 2.57
N LEU A 93 14.47 -3.29 3.36
CA LEU A 93 15.32 -2.19 2.91
C LEU A 93 16.27 -2.60 1.78
N GLU A 94 16.79 -3.82 1.79
CA GLU A 94 17.60 -4.35 0.68
C GLU A 94 16.79 -4.47 -0.61
N LYS A 95 15.53 -4.94 -0.54
CA LYS A 95 14.61 -4.98 -1.70
C LYS A 95 14.30 -3.57 -2.19
N LEU A 96 13.87 -2.70 -1.30
CA LEU A 96 13.53 -1.30 -1.59
C LEU A 96 14.68 -0.58 -2.28
N LYS A 97 15.91 -0.76 -1.79
CA LYS A 97 17.10 -0.17 -2.39
C LYS A 97 17.31 -0.61 -3.85
N LYS A 98 17.22 -1.92 -4.14
CA LYS A 98 17.37 -2.44 -5.50
C LYS A 98 16.29 -1.92 -6.45
N ASP A 99 15.05 -1.89 -5.98
CA ASP A 99 13.91 -1.38 -6.77
C ASP A 99 14.06 0.11 -7.07
N VAL A 100 14.46 0.90 -6.07
CA VAL A 100 14.68 2.34 -6.19
C VAL A 100 15.87 2.66 -7.09
N GLU A 101 16.96 1.89 -7.01
CA GLU A 101 18.10 1.99 -7.93
C GLU A 101 17.67 1.73 -9.38
N PHE A 102 16.85 0.72 -9.61
CA PHE A 102 16.28 0.43 -10.93
C PHE A 102 15.41 1.58 -11.44
N LEU A 103 14.52 2.14 -10.61
CA LEU A 103 13.70 3.29 -10.99
C LEU A 103 14.55 4.52 -11.33
N ALA A 104 15.60 4.78 -10.56
CA ALA A 104 16.52 5.89 -10.80
C ALA A 104 17.27 5.73 -12.13
N GLN A 105 17.73 4.52 -12.48
CA GLN A 105 18.36 4.22 -13.77
C GLN A 105 17.41 4.50 -14.95
N LEU A 106 16.12 4.22 -14.79
CA LEU A 106 15.08 4.54 -15.77
C LEU A 106 14.62 6.00 -15.75
N LYS A 107 15.23 6.85 -14.89
CA LYS A 107 14.88 8.26 -14.69
C LYS A 107 13.41 8.45 -14.30
N LEU A 108 12.86 7.49 -13.56
CA LEU A 108 11.51 7.53 -13.00
C LEU A 108 11.55 8.24 -11.64
N MET A 109 10.50 9.00 -11.35
CA MET A 109 10.42 9.83 -10.14
C MET A 109 8.97 9.99 -9.68
N ASP A 110 8.75 10.74 -8.60
CA ASP A 110 7.42 11.01 -8.03
C ASP A 110 6.65 9.74 -7.60
N TYR A 111 7.31 8.58 -7.46
CA TYR A 111 6.73 7.34 -6.93
C TYR A 111 6.60 7.38 -5.41
N SER A 112 5.59 6.70 -4.87
CA SER A 112 5.36 6.62 -3.41
C SER A 112 5.60 5.20 -2.90
N LEU A 113 5.88 5.06 -1.60
CA LEU A 113 5.59 3.83 -0.88
C LEU A 113 4.14 3.91 -0.39
N LEU A 114 3.28 3.04 -0.90
CA LEU A 114 1.95 2.82 -0.35
C LEU A 114 2.08 1.89 0.86
N VAL A 115 1.54 2.32 2.00
CA VAL A 115 1.52 1.55 3.25
C VAL A 115 0.07 1.37 3.67
N GLY A 116 -0.35 0.12 3.83
CA GLY A 116 -1.61 -0.25 4.47
C GLY A 116 -1.32 -0.93 5.80
N ILE A 117 -2.05 -0.57 6.84
CA ILE A 117 -1.94 -1.16 8.17
C ILE A 117 -3.25 -1.87 8.50
N HIS A 118 -3.14 -3.14 8.84
CA HIS A 118 -4.19 -3.96 9.43
C HIS A 118 -3.91 -4.14 10.93
N ASP A 119 -4.90 -3.89 11.77
CA ASP A 119 -4.84 -4.08 13.23
C ASP A 119 -5.66 -5.34 13.55
N VAL A 120 -4.98 -6.37 14.04
CA VAL A 120 -5.57 -7.71 14.19
C VAL A 120 -6.66 -7.70 15.27
N GLU A 121 -6.38 -7.06 16.40
CA GLU A 121 -7.31 -7.03 17.54
C GLU A 121 -8.53 -6.18 17.23
N ARG A 122 -8.34 -5.08 16.48
CA ARG A 122 -9.44 -4.25 16.00
C ARG A 122 -10.36 -5.02 15.05
N ALA A 123 -9.79 -5.76 14.10
CA ALA A 123 -10.58 -6.51 13.13
C ALA A 123 -11.40 -7.61 13.81
N GLU A 124 -10.85 -8.31 14.81
CA GLU A 124 -11.58 -9.29 15.61
C GLU A 124 -12.79 -8.67 16.33
N GLN A 125 -12.64 -7.46 16.89
CA GLN A 125 -13.76 -6.75 17.55
C GLN A 125 -14.84 -6.35 16.54
N GLU A 126 -14.44 -5.81 15.39
CA GLU A 126 -15.37 -5.44 14.32
C GLU A 126 -16.13 -6.67 13.78
N GLU A 127 -15.48 -7.85 13.71
CA GLU A 127 -16.13 -9.10 13.29
C GLU A 127 -17.22 -9.54 14.30
N VAL A 128 -16.92 -9.50 15.60
CA VAL A 128 -17.90 -9.86 16.65
C VAL A 128 -19.08 -8.89 16.69
N GLU A 129 -18.83 -7.59 16.58
CA GLU A 129 -19.90 -6.57 16.56
C GLU A 129 -20.84 -6.75 15.35
N CYS A 130 -20.31 -7.15 14.19
CA CYS A 130 -21.13 -7.46 13.01
C CYS A 130 -22.01 -8.69 13.25
N GLU A 131 -21.46 -9.76 13.84
CA GLU A 131 -22.21 -10.98 14.14
C GLU A 131 -23.33 -10.75 15.17
N GLU A 132 -23.09 -9.90 16.18
CA GLU A 132 -24.11 -9.55 17.18
C GLU A 132 -25.24 -8.70 16.57
N ASN A 133 -24.91 -7.72 15.71
CA ASN A 133 -25.90 -6.84 15.09
C ASN A 133 -26.76 -7.56 14.03
N ASP A 134 -26.21 -8.56 13.32
CA ASP A 134 -26.97 -9.44 12.43
C ASP A 134 -27.86 -10.44 13.21
N GLY A 135 -27.49 -10.79 14.45
CA GLY A 135 -28.28 -11.65 15.34
C GLY A 135 -29.48 -10.97 16.02
N GLU A 136 -29.50 -9.63 16.11
CA GLU A 136 -30.58 -8.87 16.73
C GLU A 136 -31.74 -8.53 15.76
N GLU A 137 -31.53 -8.61 14.43
CA GLU A 137 -32.61 -8.43 13.44
C GLU A 137 -33.46 -9.69 13.19
N GLU A 138 -33.09 -10.87 13.73
CA GLU A 138 -33.89 -12.12 13.62
C GLU A 138 -35.00 -12.27 14.68
N GLY A 139 -35.44 -11.17 15.29
CA GLY A 139 -36.55 -11.14 16.25
C GLY A 139 -37.93 -10.99 15.61
N GLU A 140 -38.33 -11.91 14.70
CA GLU A 140 -39.72 -12.29 14.35
C GLU A 140 -39.80 -12.90 12.93
N SER A 141 -39.37 -14.15 12.72
CA SER A 141 -40.02 -15.03 11.75
C SER A 141 -39.67 -16.50 11.99
N ASP A 142 -40.72 -17.32 11.97
CA ASP A 142 -40.75 -18.75 12.24
C ASP A 142 -39.80 -19.56 11.32
N GLY A 143 -39.11 -20.53 11.93
CA GLY A 143 -38.09 -21.44 11.42
C GLY A 143 -37.87 -21.57 9.91
N THR A 144 -36.66 -21.21 9.44
CA THR A 144 -35.97 -21.96 8.38
C THR A 144 -34.46 -21.72 8.44
N HIS A 145 -33.69 -22.81 8.58
CA HIS A 145 -32.22 -22.82 8.49
C HIS A 145 -31.71 -22.14 7.20
N PRO A 146 -30.57 -21.41 7.21
CA PRO A 146 -30.01 -20.86 5.98
C PRO A 146 -29.44 -22.01 5.12
N ILE A 147 -30.13 -22.23 4.02
CA ILE A 147 -29.82 -23.18 2.96
C ILE A 147 -28.48 -22.80 2.33
N GLY A 148 -27.56 -23.77 2.37
CA GLY A 148 -26.27 -23.70 1.69
C GLY A 148 -26.41 -23.44 0.20
N THR A 149 -25.40 -22.77 -0.34
CA THR A 149 -25.24 -22.54 -1.78
C THR A 149 -25.29 -23.87 -2.56
N PRO A 150 -25.78 -23.87 -3.82
CA PRO A 150 -25.85 -25.07 -4.65
C PRO A 150 -24.47 -25.73 -4.83
N PRO A 151 -24.37 -27.07 -4.80
CA PRO A 151 -23.10 -27.82 -4.81
C PRO A 151 -22.25 -27.67 -6.08
N ASP A 152 -22.80 -27.10 -7.16
CA ASP A 152 -22.14 -26.97 -8.47
C ASP A 152 -21.62 -25.56 -8.80
N SER A 153 -21.56 -24.66 -7.82
CA SER A 153 -20.76 -23.44 -8.02
C SER A 153 -19.28 -23.85 -8.06
N PRO A 154 -18.51 -23.58 -9.13
CA PRO A 154 -17.07 -23.76 -9.07
C PRO A 154 -16.56 -22.91 -7.92
N GLY A 155 -16.16 -23.56 -6.84
CA GLY A 155 -15.68 -22.91 -5.63
C GLY A 155 -14.59 -21.93 -6.03
N ASN A 156 -14.72 -20.69 -5.56
CA ASN A 156 -13.69 -19.68 -5.72
C ASN A 156 -12.36 -20.31 -5.27
N THR A 157 -11.43 -20.53 -6.20
CA THR A 157 -10.16 -21.22 -5.92
C THR A 157 -9.26 -20.45 -4.95
N LEU A 158 -9.71 -19.27 -4.49
CA LEU A 158 -9.11 -18.47 -3.42
C LEU A 158 -9.51 -18.93 -2.01
N ASN A 159 -10.54 -19.78 -1.85
CA ASN A 159 -11.02 -20.23 -0.54
C ASN A 159 -10.46 -21.61 -0.12
N SER A 160 -9.37 -22.07 -0.75
CA SER A 160 -8.82 -23.42 -0.51
C SER A 160 -7.84 -23.53 0.69
N SER A 161 -7.61 -22.46 1.45
CA SER A 161 -6.81 -22.54 2.67
C SER A 161 -7.71 -22.75 3.89
N LEU A 162 -7.27 -23.64 4.80
CA LEU A 162 -7.84 -23.77 6.16
C LEU A 162 -8.15 -22.39 6.74
N PRO A 163 -9.14 -22.25 7.64
CA PRO A 163 -9.40 -20.97 8.30
C PRO A 163 -8.10 -20.46 8.92
N LEU A 164 -7.54 -19.43 8.29
CA LEU A 164 -6.31 -18.79 8.76
C LEU A 164 -6.65 -18.10 10.08
N ALA A 165 -5.78 -18.24 11.07
CA ALA A 165 -5.94 -17.58 12.35
C ALA A 165 -5.91 -16.04 12.19
N PRO A 166 -6.42 -15.27 13.16
CA PRO A 166 -6.41 -13.82 13.08
C PRO A 166 -5.00 -13.23 12.87
N GLY A 167 -4.89 -12.39 11.85
CA GLY A 167 -3.63 -11.79 11.40
C GLY A 167 -2.73 -12.71 10.56
N GLU A 168 -3.15 -13.94 10.28
CA GLU A 168 -2.46 -14.83 9.33
C GLU A 168 -2.90 -14.53 7.90
N PHE A 169 -1.93 -14.57 6.97
CA PHE A 169 -2.15 -14.39 5.54
C PHE A 169 -1.27 -15.35 4.75
N ASP A 170 -1.67 -15.67 3.51
CA ASP A 170 -0.86 -16.48 2.61
C ASP A 170 0.20 -15.58 1.92
N PRO A 171 1.50 -15.75 2.21
CA PRO A 171 2.55 -14.92 1.62
C PRO A 171 2.72 -15.12 0.11
N ALA A 172 2.15 -16.17 -0.49
CA ALA A 172 2.12 -16.34 -1.94
C ALA A 172 1.04 -15.49 -2.62
N ILE A 173 -0.01 -15.11 -1.88
CA ILE A 173 -1.10 -14.24 -2.36
C ILE A 173 -0.82 -12.79 -1.97
N ASP A 174 -0.63 -12.56 -0.67
CA ASP A 174 -0.43 -11.25 -0.07
C ASP A 174 1.07 -10.96 0.05
N VAL A 175 1.75 -10.95 -1.11
CA VAL A 175 3.21 -10.90 -1.27
C VAL A 175 3.90 -9.66 -0.67
N TYR A 176 3.14 -8.63 -0.31
CA TYR A 176 3.61 -7.38 0.26
C TYR A 176 3.41 -7.29 1.78
N GLY A 177 2.84 -8.34 2.40
CA GLY A 177 2.56 -8.41 3.83
C GLY A 177 3.79 -8.68 4.66
N ILE A 178 3.94 -7.96 5.77
CA ILE A 178 4.96 -8.14 6.80
C ILE A 178 4.28 -8.02 8.17
N LYS A 179 4.50 -8.97 9.07
CA LYS A 179 3.90 -8.94 10.41
C LYS A 179 4.68 -8.01 11.33
N SER A 180 4.00 -7.47 12.32
CA SER A 180 4.68 -6.74 13.38
C SER A 180 5.56 -7.65 14.24
N HIS A 181 6.63 -7.12 14.82
CA HIS A 181 7.44 -7.88 15.77
C HIS A 181 6.66 -8.18 17.08
N GLU A 182 7.07 -9.21 17.84
CA GLU A 182 6.32 -9.68 19.02
C GLU A 182 6.14 -8.63 20.12
N SER A 183 7.14 -7.77 20.33
CA SER A 183 7.08 -6.67 21.32
C SER A 183 6.39 -5.40 20.81
N ALA A 184 5.72 -5.45 19.66
CA ALA A 184 5.04 -4.28 19.11
C ALA A 184 3.87 -3.87 20.03
N PRO A 185 3.55 -2.57 20.14
CA PRO A 185 2.44 -2.10 20.97
C PRO A 185 1.08 -2.69 20.58
N ARG A 186 0.95 -3.10 19.31
CA ARG A 186 -0.24 -3.72 18.72
C ARG A 186 0.20 -4.83 17.78
N LYS A 187 -0.63 -5.87 17.67
CA LYS A 187 -0.44 -6.91 16.66
C LYS A 187 -0.97 -6.39 15.32
N GLU A 188 -0.05 -6.01 14.43
CA GLU A 188 -0.37 -5.41 13.13
C GLU A 188 0.21 -6.22 11.96
N VAL A 189 -0.41 -6.07 10.79
CA VAL A 189 0.15 -6.52 9.51
C VAL A 189 0.30 -5.32 8.59
N TYR A 190 1.51 -5.13 8.06
CA TYR A 190 1.88 -4.04 7.17
C TYR A 190 1.93 -4.53 5.73
N PHE A 191 1.21 -3.86 4.83
CA PHE A 191 1.25 -4.10 3.39
C PHE A 191 1.95 -2.94 2.71
N MET A 192 3.13 -3.18 2.13
CA MET A 192 4.00 -2.11 1.63
C MET A 192 4.49 -2.39 0.21
N ALA A 193 4.24 -1.45 -0.71
CA ALA A 193 4.73 -1.54 -2.09
C ALA A 193 4.96 -0.15 -2.71
N ILE A 194 5.84 -0.07 -3.70
CA ILE A 194 6.06 1.15 -4.49
C ILE A 194 4.93 1.30 -5.50
N ILE A 195 4.38 2.50 -5.64
CA ILE A 195 3.31 2.84 -6.59
C ILE A 195 3.68 4.07 -7.45
N ASP A 196 2.86 4.37 -8.47
CA ASP A 196 2.99 5.56 -9.33
C ASP A 196 4.35 5.70 -10.07
N ILE A 197 4.92 4.57 -10.50
CA ILE A 197 6.26 4.51 -11.09
C ILE A 197 6.36 4.99 -12.55
N LEU A 198 5.25 5.35 -13.20
CA LEU A 198 5.25 5.65 -14.65
C LEU A 198 5.54 7.13 -14.98
N THR A 199 5.96 7.93 -13.99
CA THR A 199 6.31 9.34 -14.20
C THR A 199 7.79 9.49 -14.56
N HIS A 200 8.06 9.78 -15.84
CA HIS A 200 9.42 10.02 -16.34
C HIS A 200 9.91 11.44 -16.06
N TYR A 201 11.19 11.60 -15.68
CA TYR A 201 11.82 12.90 -15.49
C TYR A 201 12.21 13.54 -16.84
N ASP A 202 11.30 14.35 -17.39
CA ASP A 202 11.51 15.09 -18.64
C ASP A 202 11.88 16.58 -18.42
N ALA A 203 12.08 17.32 -19.52
CA ALA A 203 12.42 18.74 -19.47
C ALA A 203 11.34 19.61 -18.81
N LYS A 204 10.06 19.21 -18.89
CA LYS A 204 8.94 19.91 -18.26
C LYS A 204 9.01 19.77 -16.73
N LYS A 205 9.43 18.60 -16.23
CA LYS A 205 9.67 18.37 -14.79
C LYS A 205 10.88 19.13 -14.27
N LYS A 206 11.95 19.28 -15.07
CA LYS A 206 13.09 20.17 -14.73
C LYS A 206 12.64 21.62 -14.52
N ALA A 207 11.75 22.12 -15.38
CA ALA A 207 11.19 23.46 -15.22
C ALA A 207 10.29 23.58 -13.97
N ALA A 208 9.45 22.57 -13.69
CA ALA A 208 8.62 22.54 -12.49
C ALA A 208 9.45 22.51 -11.20
N HIS A 209 10.55 21.74 -11.19
CA HIS A 209 11.53 21.75 -10.10
C HIS A 209 12.10 23.15 -9.89
N ALA A 210 12.62 23.79 -10.95
CA ALA A 210 13.21 25.12 -10.84
C ALA A 210 12.20 26.13 -10.25
N ALA A 211 10.95 26.09 -10.71
CA ALA A 211 9.88 26.95 -10.18
C ALA A 211 9.57 26.68 -8.70
N LYS A 212 9.48 25.41 -8.27
CA LYS A 212 9.23 25.07 -6.87
C LYS A 212 10.40 25.45 -5.96
N THR A 213 11.64 25.31 -6.42
CA THR A 213 12.85 25.70 -5.69
C THR A 213 12.93 27.21 -5.51
N VAL A 214 12.57 27.99 -6.54
CA VAL A 214 12.48 29.46 -6.42
C VAL A 214 11.41 29.88 -5.40
N LYS A 215 10.28 29.16 -5.35
CA LYS A 215 9.18 29.48 -4.43
C LYS A 215 9.46 29.09 -2.96
N HIS A 216 10.13 27.96 -2.72
CA HIS A 216 10.27 27.40 -1.36
C HIS A 216 11.72 27.43 -0.83
N GLY A 217 12.69 27.87 -1.62
CA GLY A 217 14.11 27.94 -1.26
C GLY A 217 14.92 26.72 -1.71
N ALA A 218 16.25 26.91 -1.82
CA ALA A 218 17.20 25.89 -2.32
C ALA A 218 17.36 24.66 -1.41
N GLY A 219 16.95 24.76 -0.14
CA GLY A 219 17.00 23.67 0.85
C GLY A 219 15.67 22.97 1.11
N ALA A 220 14.60 23.31 0.40
CA ALA A 220 13.29 22.68 0.60
C ALA A 220 13.27 21.27 -0.01
N GLU A 221 12.78 20.29 0.76
CA GLU A 221 12.60 18.91 0.31
C GLU A 221 11.39 18.78 -0.63
N ILE A 222 11.57 19.26 -1.86
CA ILE A 222 10.53 19.30 -2.89
C ILE A 222 10.39 17.93 -3.54
N SER A 223 9.16 17.46 -3.82
CA SER A 223 8.94 16.14 -4.43
C SER A 223 9.64 15.98 -5.80
N THR A 224 9.69 17.04 -6.60
CA THR A 224 10.32 17.02 -7.92
C THR A 224 11.80 17.40 -7.83
N VAL A 225 12.68 16.41 -7.64
CA VAL A 225 14.15 16.54 -7.63
C VAL A 225 14.80 15.61 -8.67
N ASN A 226 16.11 15.74 -8.90
CA ASN A 226 16.86 14.75 -9.71
C ASN A 226 16.55 13.33 -9.18
N PRO A 227 16.27 12.33 -10.05
CA PRO A 227 16.01 10.95 -9.63
C PRO A 227 16.97 10.37 -8.59
N GLU A 228 18.27 10.71 -8.64
CA GLU A 228 19.27 10.27 -7.64
C GLU A 228 19.09 10.94 -6.26
N GLN A 229 18.68 12.20 -6.23
CA GLN A 229 18.36 12.90 -4.98
C GLN A 229 17.01 12.43 -4.43
N TYR A 230 16.06 12.16 -5.33
CA TYR A 230 14.75 11.62 -4.98
C TYR A 230 14.90 10.27 -4.30
N SER A 231 15.64 9.35 -4.93
CA SER A 231 15.85 7.99 -4.44
C SER A 231 16.51 7.98 -3.07
N LYS A 232 17.57 8.76 -2.88
CA LYS A 232 18.25 8.86 -1.59
C LYS A 232 17.32 9.34 -0.48
N ARG A 233 16.63 10.47 -0.71
CA ARG A 233 15.70 11.03 0.28
C ARG A 233 14.57 10.06 0.62
N PHE A 234 14.02 9.40 -0.40
CA PHE A 234 12.98 8.40 -0.24
C PHE A 234 13.47 7.22 0.63
N LEU A 235 14.64 6.66 0.33
CA LEU A 235 15.23 5.57 1.12
C LEU A 235 15.53 5.99 2.56
N ASP A 236 16.14 7.16 2.77
CA ASP A 236 16.48 7.68 4.09
C ASP A 236 15.22 7.87 4.95
N PHE A 237 14.16 8.43 4.36
CA PHE A 237 12.88 8.60 5.06
C PHE A 237 12.26 7.26 5.47
N ILE A 238 12.17 6.30 4.54
CA ILE A 238 11.57 4.99 4.83
C ILE A 238 12.41 4.24 5.88
N ALA A 239 13.74 4.27 5.81
CA ALA A 239 14.59 3.64 6.81
C ALA A 239 14.35 4.18 8.25
N ASN A 240 13.98 5.46 8.38
CA ASN A 240 13.75 6.12 9.67
C ASN A 240 12.38 5.84 10.30
N ILE A 241 11.38 5.42 9.50
CA ILE A 241 10.03 5.14 10.02
C ILE A 241 9.84 3.67 10.43
N LEU A 242 10.71 2.77 9.95
CA LEU A 242 10.76 1.35 10.32
C LEU A 242 11.52 1.19 11.66
N THR A 243 10.87 0.62 12.65
CA THR A 243 11.40 0.40 14.02
C THR A 243 11.39 -1.06 14.38
#